data_AF-A0A2A2TBF2-F1
#
_entry.id   AF-A0A2A2TBF2-F1
#
_cell.length_a   1.000
_cell.length_b   1.000
_cell.length_c   1.000
_cell.angle_alpha   90.00
_cell.angle_beta   90.00
_cell.angle_gamma   90.00
#
_symmetry.space_group_name_H-M   'P 1'
#
loop_
_entity.id
_entity.type
_entity.pdbx_description
1 polymer ?
#
loop_
_entity_poly.entity_id
_entity_poly.type
_entity_poly.pdbx_seq_one_letter_code
_entity_poly.pdbx_strand_id
1 'polypeptide(L)'
;MNYLRVAESTKIEEEINPYSTMKPANQKKLQEHLQAVAKILYQEAETEELESLAGIEKTIRAQTLEYITPELGVFFSKKQQELHPDE
;
A
#
# COMPACT_ATOMS: atom_id res chain seq x y z
N MET A 1 -42.01 -10.62 21.14
CA MET A 1 -42.16 -9.50 20.18
C MET A 1 -41.10 -9.68 19.10
N ASN A 2 -41.47 -10.33 18.00
CA ASN A 2 -40.66 -10.42 16.80
C ASN A 2 -40.88 -9.16 15.98
N TYR A 3 -39.82 -8.41 15.69
CA TYR A 3 -39.80 -7.46 14.59
C TYR A 3 -38.84 -8.00 13.52
N LEU A 4 -39.44 -8.34 12.38
CA LEU A 4 -38.77 -8.65 11.12
C LEU A 4 -38.28 -7.37 10.43
N ARG A 5 -37.31 -7.56 9.52
CA ARG A 5 -36.94 -6.71 8.37
C ARG A 5 -36.06 -5.51 8.74
N VAL A 6 -34.89 -5.32 8.15
CA VAL A 6 -34.54 -5.40 6.72
C VAL A 6 -33.07 -5.76 6.57
N ALA A 7 -32.76 -6.52 5.52
CA ALA A 7 -31.40 -6.82 5.10
C ALA A 7 -30.60 -5.52 4.92
N GLU A 8 -29.68 -5.27 5.84
CA GLU A 8 -28.64 -4.26 5.66
C GLU A 8 -27.78 -4.71 4.48
N SER A 9 -27.99 -4.04 3.35
CA SER A 9 -27.03 -4.02 2.26
C SER A 9 -25.77 -3.39 2.83
N THR A 10 -24.83 -4.19 3.31
CA THR A 10 -23.55 -3.73 3.80
C THR A 10 -22.76 -3.20 2.61
N LYS A 11 -23.03 -1.93 2.27
CA LYS A 11 -22.05 -1.10 1.60
C LYS A 11 -20.89 -1.05 2.59
N ILE A 12 -19.82 -1.77 2.27
CA ILE A 12 -18.55 -1.63 2.98
C ILE A 12 -18.12 -0.19 2.68
N GLU A 13 -18.50 0.74 3.55
CA GLU A 13 -17.90 2.06 3.56
C GLU A 13 -16.41 1.81 3.79
N GLU A 14 -15.59 2.21 2.81
CA GLU A 14 -14.13 2.20 2.93
C GLU A 14 -13.79 2.89 4.26
N GLU A 15 -13.47 2.10 5.28
CA GLU A 15 -13.24 2.60 6.64
C GLU A 15 -11.93 3.41 6.60
N ILE A 16 -12.08 4.72 6.35
CA ILE A 16 -10.98 5.67 6.41
C ILE A 16 -10.46 5.60 7.83
N ASN A 17 -9.22 5.10 8.00
CA ASN A 17 -8.55 5.10 9.30
C ASN A 17 -8.63 6.51 9.90
N PRO A 18 -9.36 6.72 11.01
CA PRO A 18 -9.63 8.05 11.55
C PRO A 18 -8.37 8.73 12.14
N TYR A 19 -7.26 8.00 12.24
CA TYR A 19 -5.95 8.52 12.65
C TYR A 19 -5.03 8.87 11.46
N SER A 20 -5.47 8.64 10.23
CA SER A 20 -4.70 8.97 9.04
C SER A 20 -4.69 10.47 8.78
N THR A 21 -3.51 11.08 8.73
CA THR A 21 -3.33 12.48 8.26
C THR A 21 -3.40 12.60 6.74
N MET A 22 -3.51 11.47 6.01
CA MET A 22 -3.61 11.43 4.55
C MET A 22 -5.04 11.75 4.10
N LYS A 23 -5.16 12.63 3.10
CA LYS A 23 -6.47 12.94 2.48
C LYS A 23 -7.08 11.64 1.92
N PRO A 24 -8.40 11.38 2.11
CA PRO A 24 -9.03 10.13 1.66
C PRO A 24 -8.83 9.83 0.17
N ALA A 25 -8.91 10.85 -0.68
CA ALA A 25 -8.68 10.69 -2.12
C ALA A 25 -7.23 10.26 -2.44
N ASN A 26 -6.24 10.69 -1.66
CA ASN A 26 -4.85 10.26 -1.83
C ASN A 26 -4.66 8.83 -1.33
N GLN A 27 -5.31 8.46 -0.22
CA GLN A 27 -5.27 7.10 0.32
C GLN A 27 -5.85 6.09 -0.68
N LYS A 28 -6.98 6.41 -1.31
CA LYS A 28 -7.57 5.57 -2.36
C LYS A 28 -6.64 5.37 -3.56
N LYS A 29 -6.07 6.47 -4.08
CA LYS A 29 -5.10 6.38 -5.19
C LYS A 29 -3.87 5.56 -4.80
N LEU A 30 -3.35 5.77 -3.59
CA LEU A 30 -2.23 4.98 -3.08
C LEU A 30 -2.58 3.49 -3.04
N GLN A 31 -3.77 3.14 -2.56
CA GLN A 31 -4.23 1.75 -2.52
C GLN A 31 -4.36 1.14 -3.93
N GLU A 32 -4.91 1.87 -4.90
CA GLU A 32 -4.99 1.43 -6.31
C GLU A 32 -3.60 1.16 -6.90
N HIS A 33 -2.63 2.04 -6.64
CA HIS A 33 -1.25 1.84 -7.10
C HIS A 33 -0.57 0.66 -6.39
N LEU A 34 -0.76 0.52 -5.08
CA LEU A 34 -0.20 -0.59 -4.31
C LEU A 34 -0.75 -1.94 -4.76
N GLN A 35 -2.02 -2.02 -5.17
CA GLN A 35 -2.56 -3.27 -5.75
C GLN A 35 -1.85 -3.67 -7.04
N ALA A 36 -1.51 -2.71 -7.90
CA ALA A 36 -0.76 -2.99 -9.12
C ALA A 36 0.67 -3.44 -8.81
N VAL A 37 1.36 -2.74 -7.90
CA VAL A 37 2.70 -3.11 -7.44
C VAL A 37 2.72 -4.50 -6.81
N ALA A 38 1.75 -4.79 -5.93
CA ALA A 38 1.66 -6.09 -5.26
C ALA A 38 1.49 -7.26 -6.25
N LYS A 39 0.74 -7.08 -7.34
CA LYS A 39 0.59 -8.10 -8.38
C LYS A 39 1.91 -8.42 -9.07
N ILE A 40 2.70 -7.39 -9.39
CA ILE A 40 4.03 -7.55 -10.01
C ILE A 40 4.96 -8.26 -9.03
N LEU A 41 5.06 -7.77 -7.79
CA LEU A 41 5.96 -8.35 -6.79
C LEU A 41 5.60 -9.80 -6.41
N TYR A 42 4.32 -10.14 -6.40
CA TYR A 42 3.88 -11.53 -6.22
C TYR A 42 4.33 -12.45 -7.35
N GLN A 43 4.39 -11.97 -8.60
CA GLN A 43 4.87 -12.76 -9.75
C GLN A 43 6.37 -13.04 -9.67
N GLU A 44 7.14 -12.12 -9.06
CA GLU A 44 8.58 -12.25 -8.86
C GLU A 44 8.95 -12.98 -7.55
N ALA A 45 7.97 -13.34 -6.72
CA ALA A 45 8.21 -14.00 -5.44
C ALA A 45 8.37 -15.52 -5.60
N GLU A 46 9.29 -16.11 -4.83
CA GLU A 46 9.40 -17.56 -4.72
C GLU A 46 8.22 -18.10 -3.91
N THR A 47 7.47 -19.05 -4.49
CA THR A 47 6.23 -19.55 -3.91
C THR A 47 6.41 -20.19 -2.53
N GLU A 48 7.57 -20.80 -2.28
CA GLU A 48 7.92 -21.45 -1.00
C GLU A 48 8.03 -20.44 0.14
N GLU A 49 8.48 -19.21 -0.12
CA GLU A 49 8.58 -18.17 0.90
C GLU A 49 7.20 -17.64 1.32
N LEU A 50 6.16 -17.83 0.50
CA LEU A 50 4.82 -17.31 0.77
C LEU A 50 3.95 -18.22 1.64
N GLU A 51 4.45 -19.37 2.09
CA GLU A 51 3.69 -20.35 2.89
C GLU A 51 3.61 -19.97 4.39
N SER A 52 4.42 -19.02 4.85
CA SER A 52 4.45 -18.60 6.25
C SER A 52 4.49 -17.07 6.38
N LEU A 53 3.98 -16.55 7.50
CA LEU A 53 4.05 -15.11 7.78
C LEU A 53 5.49 -14.60 7.80
N ALA A 54 6.44 -15.39 8.31
CA ALA A 54 7.85 -15.04 8.35
C ALA A 54 8.46 -14.95 6.94
N GLY A 55 8.13 -15.91 6.07
CA GLY A 55 8.58 -15.88 4.69
C GLY A 55 7.95 -14.73 3.90
N ILE A 56 6.63 -14.51 4.03
CA ILE A 56 5.92 -13.35 3.43
C ILE A 56 6.59 -12.04 3.84
N GLU A 57 6.87 -11.85 5.13
CA GLU A 57 7.51 -10.65 5.66
C GLU A 57 8.93 -10.46 5.10
N LYS A 58 9.73 -11.54 5.05
CA LYS A 58 11.05 -11.55 4.45
C LYS A 58 11.01 -11.16 2.97
N THR A 59 10.12 -11.78 2.18
CA THR A 59 9.95 -11.49 0.75
C THR A 59 9.53 -10.03 0.54
N ILE A 60 8.52 -9.54 1.26
CA ILE A 60 8.06 -8.15 1.17
C ILE A 60 9.20 -7.17 1.50
N ARG A 61 9.95 -7.42 2.58
CA ARG A 61 11.08 -6.56 2.96
C ARG A 61 12.15 -6.53 1.86
N ALA A 62 12.56 -7.69 1.36
CA ALA A 62 13.59 -7.80 0.33
C ALA A 62 13.17 -7.04 -0.94
N GLN A 63 12.00 -7.34 -1.47
CA GLN A 63 11.48 -6.72 -2.70
C GLN A 63 11.24 -5.21 -2.54
N THR A 64 10.78 -4.76 -1.36
CA THR A 64 10.61 -3.32 -1.11
C THR A 64 11.95 -2.60 -1.11
N LEU A 65 12.97 -3.16 -0.45
CA LEU A 65 14.31 -2.57 -0.41
C LEU A 65 14.97 -2.55 -1.80
N GLU A 66 14.75 -3.58 -2.60
CA GLU A 66 15.36 -3.71 -3.93
C GLU A 66 14.68 -2.83 -4.98
N TYR A 67 13.34 -2.82 -5.04
CA TYR A 67 12.60 -2.23 -6.16
C TYR A 67 11.85 -0.93 -5.81
N ILE A 68 11.36 -0.78 -4.57
CA ILE A 68 10.46 0.33 -4.22
C ILE A 68 11.22 1.48 -3.56
N THR A 69 11.98 1.19 -2.51
CA THR A 69 12.66 2.23 -1.72
C THR A 69 13.60 3.10 -2.55
N PRO A 70 14.39 2.57 -3.52
CA PRO A 70 15.23 3.40 -4.37
C PRO A 70 14.44 4.42 -5.20
N GLU A 71 13.32 4.03 -5.80
CA GLU A 71 12.46 4.93 -6.59
C GLU A 71 11.91 6.07 -5.74
N LEU A 72 11.46 5.76 -4.53
CA LEU A 72 11.03 6.79 -3.57
C LEU A 72 12.19 7.70 -3.18
N GLY A 73 13.37 7.15 -2.88
CA GLY A 73 14.57 7.90 -2.53
C GLY A 73 15.00 8.86 -3.62
N VAL A 74 15.05 8.40 -4.89
CA VAL A 74 15.37 9.23 -6.05
C VAL A 74 14.34 10.33 -6.24
N PHE A 75 13.05 10.03 -6.11
CA PHE A 75 12.00 11.04 -6.22
C PHE A 75 12.17 12.15 -5.17
N PHE A 76 12.34 11.79 -3.90
CA PHE A 76 12.51 12.76 -2.82
C PHE A 76 13.82 13.54 -2.93
N SER A 77 14.91 12.90 -3.37
CA SER A 77 16.19 13.57 -3.62
C SER A 77 16.04 14.66 -4.69
N LYS A 78 15.36 14.37 -5.81
CA LYS A 78 15.06 15.38 -6.84
C LYS A 78 14.20 16.51 -6.29
N LYS A 79 13.19 16.20 -5.46
CA LYS A 79 12.36 17.24 -4.81
C LYS A 79 13.16 18.10 -3.84
N GLN A 80 14.12 17.53 -3.13
CA GLN A 80 15.02 18.28 -2.27
C GLN A 80 15.91 19.24 -3.09
N GLN A 81 16.46 18.79 -4.22
CA GLN A 81 17.24 19.64 -5.13
C GLN A 81 16.40 20.79 -5.74
N GLU A 82 15.15 20.51 -6.13
CA GLU A 82 14.23 21.55 -6.61
C GLU A 82 13.94 22.63 -5.54
N LEU A 83 13.91 22.24 -4.26
CA LEU A 83 13.69 23.16 -3.14
C LEU A 83 14.94 23.96 -2.78
N HIS A 84 16.13 23.41 -3.03
CA HIS A 84 17.44 24.00 -2.72
C HIS A 84 18.35 23.99 -3.96
N PRO A 85 18.05 24.82 -4.98
CA PRO A 85 18.77 24.77 -6.26
C PRO A 85 20.20 25.33 -6.21
N ASP A 86 20.58 26.03 -5.13
CA ASP A 86 21.84 26.79 -5.01
C ASP A 86 22.83 26.22 -3.96
N GLU A 87 22.59 25.03 -3.40
CA GLU A 87 23.59 24.25 -2.65
C GLU A 87 24.37 23.30 -3.57
#